data_AF-A0A502Y3C5-F1
#
_entry.id   AF-A0A502Y3C5-F1
#
_cell.length_a   1.000
_cell.length_b   1.000
_cell.length_c   1.000
_cell.angle_alpha   90.00
_cell.angle_beta   90.00
_cell.angle_gamma   90.00
#
_symmetry.space_group_name_H-M   'P 1'
#
loop_
_entity.id
_entity.type
_entity.pdbx_description
1 polymer ?
#
loop_
_entity_poly.entity_id
_entity_poly.type
_entity_poly.pdbx_seq_one_letter_code
_entity_poly.pdbx_strand_id
1 'polypeptide(L)' 'MTKIAILGANGRLGRVVGKAFIDAGFDVRAVTRTGKVPAELKGATAVAGDALDRQSLINATQGVDIIFNGLN' A
#
# COMPACT_ATOMS: atom_id res chain seq x y z
N MET A 1 -3.34 10.48 12.69
CA MET A 1 -2.28 10.32 11.68
C MET A 1 -2.97 9.91 10.38
N THR A 2 -2.68 10.59 9.27
CA THR A 2 -3.33 10.33 7.98
C THR A 2 -2.88 8.97 7.43
N LYS A 3 -3.83 8.18 6.95
CA LYS A 3 -3.63 6.80 6.49
C LYS A 3 -3.66 6.73 4.97
N ILE A 4 -2.72 6.00 4.39
CA ILE A 4 -2.66 5.79 2.94
C ILE A 4 -2.51 4.31 2.60
N ALA A 5 -3.30 3.83 1.63
CA ALA A 5 -3.08 2.55 0.97
C ALA A 5 -2.29 2.74 -0.33
N ILE A 6 -1.19 2.00 -0.47
CA ILE A 6 -0.37 1.95 -1.70
C ILE A 6 -0.70 0.65 -2.43
N LEU A 7 -1.55 0.74 -3.45
CA LEU A 7 -1.84 -0.41 -4.32
C LEU A 7 -0.69 -0.61 -5.30
N GLY A 8 -0.19 -1.85 -5.38
CA GLY A 8 0.99 -2.16 -6.20
C GLY A 8 2.32 -1.80 -5.52
N ALA A 9 2.39 -1.94 -4.18
CA ALA A 9 3.56 -1.54 -3.40
C ALA A 9 4.87 -2.27 -3.77
N ASN A 10 4.79 -3.43 -4.45
CA ASN A 10 5.97 -4.12 -4.99
C ASN A 10 6.51 -3.51 -6.29
N GLY A 11 5.73 -2.68 -6.97
CA GLY A 11 6.09 -2.02 -8.22
C GLY A 11 7.10 -0.88 -8.03
N ARG A 12 7.75 -0.46 -9.12
CA ARG A 12 8.80 0.57 -9.08
C ARG A 12 8.29 1.89 -8.46
N LEU A 13 7.13 2.36 -8.90
CA LEU A 13 6.51 3.58 -8.35
C LEU A 13 6.00 3.36 -6.92
N GLY A 14 5.33 2.24 -6.65
CA GLY A 14 4.79 1.93 -5.34
C GLY A 14 5.85 1.94 -4.22
N ARG A 15 7.07 1.47 -4.50
CA ARG A 15 8.19 1.53 -3.54
C ARG A 15 8.62 2.95 -3.21
N VAL A 16 8.84 3.78 -4.24
CA VAL A 16 9.29 5.16 -4.08
C VAL A 16 8.24 5.99 -3.34
N VAL A 17 6.97 5.87 -3.76
CA VAL A 17 5.86 6.59 -3.14
C VAL A 17 5.63 6.11 -1.71
N GLY A 18 5.60 4.78 -1.49
CA GLY A 18 5.43 4.21 -0.16
C GLY A 18 6.50 4.68 0.82
N LYS A 19 7.78 4.69 0.39
CA LYS A 19 8.88 5.22 1.21
C LYS A 19 8.70 6.70 1.53
N ALA A 20 8.33 7.52 0.54
CA ALA A 20 8.13 8.95 0.75
C ALA A 20 7.03 9.24 1.79
N PHE A 21 5.93 8.48 1.78
CA PHE A 21 4.87 8.63 2.77
C PHE A 21 5.27 8.15 4.17
N ILE A 22 6.05 7.06 4.27
CA ILE A 22 6.62 6.61 5.55
C ILE A 22 7.53 7.71 6.13
N ASP A 23 8.46 8.23 5.33
CA ASP A 23 9.41 9.27 5.75
C ASP A 23 8.69 10.57 6.14
N ALA A 24 7.52 10.85 5.54
CA ALA A 24 6.67 11.98 5.89
C ALA A 24 5.76 11.75 7.13
N GLY A 25 5.84 10.57 7.76
CA GLY A 25 5.10 10.26 8.99
C GLY A 25 3.65 9.85 8.80
N PHE A 26 3.28 9.32 7.63
CA PHE A 26 1.95 8.75 7.40
C PHE A 26 1.87 7.31 7.92
N ASP A 27 0.66 6.88 8.25
CA ASP A 27 0.38 5.45 8.50
C ASP A 27 0.16 4.75 7.15
N VAL A 28 1.21 4.07 6.69
CA VAL A 28 1.26 3.49 5.34
C VAL A 28 0.82 2.02 5.37
N ARG A 29 -0.18 1.70 4.56
CA ARG A 29 -0.59 0.34 4.23
C ARG A 29 -0.06 -0.02 2.85
N ALA A 30 0.89 -0.95 2.79
CA ALA A 30 1.47 -1.44 1.55
C ALA A 30 0.71 -2.67 1.07
N VAL A 31 -0.02 -2.53 -0.04
CA VAL A 31 -0.85 -3.61 -0.60
C VAL A 31 -0.10 -4.31 -1.73
N THR A 32 0.12 -5.60 -1.56
CA THR A 32 0.73 -6.48 -2.57
C THR A 32 -0.11 -7.75 -2.72
N ARG A 33 0.05 -8.47 -3.83
CA ARG A 33 -0.72 -9.71 -4.04
C ARG A 33 -0.52 -10.76 -2.94
N THR A 34 0.65 -10.78 -2.32
CA THR A 34 1.04 -11.82 -1.35
C THR A 34 1.11 -11.31 0.09
N GLY A 35 0.87 -10.02 0.32
CA GLY A 35 1.10 -9.38 1.63
C GLY A 35 2.58 -9.31 2.03
N LYS A 36 3.51 -9.71 1.16
CA LYS A 36 4.95 -9.51 1.37
C LYS A 36 5.36 -8.16 0.78
N VAL A 37 6.11 -7.39 1.56
CA VAL A 37 6.58 -6.05 1.18
C VAL A 37 8.11 -6.01 1.08
N PRO A 38 8.68 -5.15 0.22
CA PRO A 38 10.12 -4.99 0.11
C PRO A 38 10.71 -4.39 1.40
N ALA A 39 11.98 -4.66 1.68
CA ALA A 39 12.68 -4.14 2.85
C ALA A 39 12.69 -2.59 2.92
N GLU A 40 12.65 -1.93 1.76
CA GLU A 40 12.56 -0.47 1.63
C GLU A 40 11.29 0.14 2.25
N LEU A 41 10.23 -0.66 2.41
CA LEU A 41 8.96 -0.25 3.02
C LEU A 41 8.86 -0.66 4.50
N LYS A 42 10.00 -0.85 5.17
CA LYS A 42 10.04 -1.07 6.62
C LYS A 42 9.32 0.09 7.33
N GLY A 43 8.29 -0.24 8.10
CA GLY A 43 7.41 0.73 8.77
C GLY A 43 5.99 0.77 8.20
N ALA A 44 5.76 0.22 7.00
CA ALA A 44 4.41 0.03 6.48
C ALA A 44 3.74 -1.22 7.08
N THR A 45 2.41 -1.16 7.24
CA THR A 45 1.57 -2.33 7.46
C THR A 45 1.41 -3.08 6.15
N ALA A 46 1.87 -4.33 6.11
CA ALA A 46 1.79 -5.17 4.92
C ALA A 46 0.41 -5.85 4.81
N VAL A 47 -0.25 -5.73 3.66
CA VAL A 47 -1.59 -6.28 3.42
C VAL A 47 -1.64 -7.01 2.08
N ALA A 48 -2.23 -8.20 2.08
CA ALA A 48 -2.51 -8.94 0.85
C ALA A 48 -3.75 -8.37 0.16
N GLY A 49 -3.69 -8.17 -1.16
CA GLY A 49 -4.83 -7.74 -1.96
C GLY A 49 -4.65 -8.09 -3.44
N ASP A 50 -5.71 -8.63 -4.05
CA ASP A 50 -5.78 -8.86 -5.50
C ASP A 50 -6.56 -7.73 -6.17
N ALA A 51 -5.97 -7.13 -7.20
CA ALA A 51 -6.56 -6.03 -7.97
C ALA A 51 -7.78 -6.45 -8.78
N LEU A 52 -7.87 -7.73 -9.15
CA LEU A 52 -8.98 -8.28 -9.94
C LEU A 52 -10.14 -8.76 -9.05
N ASP A 53 -9.95 -8.76 -7.73
CA ASP A 53 -11.00 -9.08 -6.76
C ASP A 53 -11.48 -7.80 -6.05
N ARG A 54 -12.72 -7.44 -6.35
CA ARG A 54 -13.40 -6.28 -5.76
C ARG A 54 -13.41 -6.32 -4.23
N GLN A 55 -13.77 -7.46 -3.63
CA GLN A 55 -13.87 -7.55 -2.17
C GLN A 55 -12.49 -7.50 -1.52
N SER A 56 -11.49 -8.08 -2.19
CA SER A 56 -10.10 -7.96 -1.79
C SER A 56 -9.65 -6.50 -1.72
N LEU A 57 -9.92 -5.69 -2.75
CA LEU A 57 -9.58 -4.27 -2.78
C LEU A 57 -10.34 -3.46 -1.72
N ILE A 58 -11.64 -3.72 -1.53
CA ILE A 58 -12.44 -3.07 -0.47
C ILE A 58 -11.80 -3.32 0.88
N ASN A 59 -11.51 -4.58 1.21
CA ASN A 59 -10.91 -4.96 2.49
C ASN A 59 -9.52 -4.34 2.66
N ALA A 60 -8.69 -4.37 1.61
CA ALA A 60 -7.33 -3.83 1.64
C ALA A 60 -7.30 -2.30 1.80
N THR A 61 -8.31 -1.58 1.31
CA THR A 61 -8.36 -0.11 1.34
C THR A 61 -9.30 0.45 2.41
N GLN A 62 -10.04 -0.40 3.13
CA GLN A 62 -10.99 0.06 4.15
C GLN A 62 -10.32 0.95 5.21
N GLY A 63 -10.93 2.11 5.45
CA GLY A 63 -10.56 3.04 6.53
C GLY A 63 -9.26 3.83 6.30
N VAL A 64 -8.74 3.88 5.08
CA VAL A 64 -7.66 4.81 4.71
C VAL A 64 -8.24 6.13 4.21
N ASP A 65 -7.50 7.22 4.36
CA ASP A 65 -7.89 8.55 3.88
C ASP A 65 -7.52 8.73 2.40
N ILE A 66 -6.43 8.08 1.97
CA ILE A 66 -5.84 8.23 0.64
C ILE A 66 -5.57 6.86 0.03
N ILE A 67 -5.84 6.73 -1.27
CA ILE A 67 -5.43 5.57 -2.07
C ILE A 67 -4.49 6.05 -3.17
N PHE A 68 -3.27 5.54 -3.17
CA PHE A 68 -2.40 5.60 -4.34
C PHE A 68 -2.61 4.34 -5.18
N ASN A 69 -3.10 4.52 -6.40
CA ASN A 69 -3.26 3.42 -7.35
C ASN A 69 -2.04 3.34 -8.28
N GLY A 70 -1.14 2.39 -7.99
CA GLY A 70 0.01 2.06 -8.85
C GLY A 70 -0.17 0.76 -9.65
N LEU A 71 -1.40 0.26 -9.78
CA LEU A 71 -1.73 -0.95 -10.54
C LEU A 71 -1.90 -0.61 -12.04
N ASN A 72 -1.54 -1.54 -12.92
CA ASN A 72 -1.80 -1.50 -14.36
C ASN A 72 -2.59 -2.74 -14.79
#